data_AF-A0A226NKA2-F1
#
_entry.id   AF-A0A226NKA2-F1
#
_cell.length_a   1.000
_cell.length_b   1.000
_cell.length_c   1.000
_cell.angle_alpha   90.00
_cell.angle_beta   90.00
_cell.angle_gamma   90.00
#
_symmetry.space_group_name_H-M   'P 1'
#
loop_
_entity.id
_entity.type
_entity.pdbx_description
1 polymer ?
#
loop_
_entity_poly.entity_id
_entity_poly.type
_entity_poly.pdbx_seq_one_letter_code
_entity_poly.pdbx_strand_id
1 'polypeptide(L)'
;TPSQRVQFILGTEDDDEHIPHDLFTEMDELCFRDGEEYEWKETARWLKFEEDVEDGGDRWSKPYVATLSLHSLFELRSCILNGTVMLDMRANTLDEIADMVLDNMIASGQLDESIRENVREALLKRHHHQNEKKFSNRIPLVRSFADIGKKHSDPHLLERNGLLASPQSAPGNLDNGKSGDVKGTGTGGSRENSTVDFSKVDMNFMRKIPSGAEASNVLVGEVDFLERPIIAFVRLSPAVLLSGLTEVPVPTR
;
A
#
# COMPACT_ATOMS: atom_id res chain seq x y z
N THR A 1 27.89 18.69 -23.91
CA THR A 1 28.88 18.50 -22.81
C THR A 1 29.16 17.02 -22.62
N PRO A 2 30.22 16.61 -21.91
CA PRO A 2 30.45 15.19 -21.57
C PRO A 2 29.24 14.55 -20.88
N SER A 3 28.52 15.28 -20.02
CA SER A 3 27.28 14.80 -19.38
C SER A 3 26.16 14.47 -20.38
N GLN A 4 25.94 15.33 -21.39
CA GLN A 4 24.97 15.06 -22.46
C GLN A 4 25.36 13.86 -23.33
N ARG A 5 26.67 13.60 -23.48
CA ARG A 5 27.15 12.43 -24.22
C ARG A 5 26.81 11.13 -23.48
N VAL A 6 27.04 11.08 -22.17
CA VAL A 6 26.65 9.92 -21.36
C VAL A 6 25.14 9.71 -21.39
N GLN A 7 24.35 10.79 -21.27
CA GLN A 7 22.89 10.72 -21.37
C GLN A 7 22.43 10.17 -22.74
N PHE A 8 23.08 10.58 -23.83
CA PHE A 8 22.76 10.06 -25.16
C PHE A 8 23.06 8.57 -25.29
N ILE A 9 24.23 8.13 -24.79
CA ILE A 9 24.61 6.71 -24.82
C ILE A 9 23.56 5.88 -24.07
N LEU A 10 23.27 6.23 -22.82
CA LEU A 10 22.29 5.52 -21.98
C LEU A 10 20.87 5.53 -22.57
N GLY A 11 20.49 6.59 -23.30
CA GLY A 11 19.15 6.71 -23.90
C GLY A 11 18.99 5.99 -25.24
N THR A 12 20.05 5.39 -25.79
CA THR A 12 20.04 4.70 -27.10
C THR A 12 20.49 3.24 -27.03
N GLU A 13 20.75 2.73 -25.82
CA GLU A 13 21.02 1.31 -25.62
C GLU A 13 19.70 0.53 -25.75
N ASP A 14 19.63 -0.36 -26.75
CA ASP A 14 18.54 -1.31 -26.89
C ASP A 14 18.71 -2.39 -25.81
N ASP A 15 18.05 -2.19 -24.68
CA ASP A 15 18.00 -3.13 -23.56
C ASP A 15 16.58 -3.70 -23.44
N ASP A 16 16.39 -4.91 -23.98
CA ASP A 16 15.12 -5.63 -23.94
C ASP A 16 14.70 -6.04 -22.50
N GLU A 17 15.62 -6.01 -21.54
CA GLU A 17 15.37 -6.34 -20.12
C GLU A 17 14.99 -5.09 -19.30
N HIS A 18 15.52 -3.90 -19.65
CA HIS A 18 15.32 -2.64 -18.91
C HIS A 18 14.43 -1.63 -19.63
N ILE A 19 13.23 -2.06 -20.01
CA ILE A 19 12.23 -1.19 -20.65
C ILE A 19 11.69 -0.18 -19.61
N PRO A 20 11.67 1.14 -19.91
CA PRO A 20 11.10 2.12 -19.00
C PRO A 20 9.58 1.99 -18.86
N HIS A 21 9.08 2.09 -17.62
CA HIS A 21 7.67 2.10 -17.28
C HIS A 21 7.22 3.48 -16.77
N ASP A 22 5.91 3.76 -16.88
CA ASP A 22 5.34 4.89 -16.14
C ASP A 22 5.46 4.64 -14.63
N LEU A 23 5.76 5.69 -13.87
CA LEU A 23 5.95 5.58 -12.42
C LEU A 23 4.79 6.20 -11.65
N PHE A 24 4.32 5.46 -10.66
CA PHE A 24 3.68 6.00 -9.46
C PHE A 24 4.77 6.15 -8.38
N THR A 25 4.88 7.32 -7.76
CA THR A 25 5.86 7.55 -6.69
C THR A 25 5.14 7.87 -5.41
N GLU A 26 5.53 7.23 -4.32
CA GLU A 26 5.00 7.43 -2.98
C GLU A 26 6.13 7.83 -2.05
N MET A 27 5.91 8.83 -1.20
CA MET A 27 6.88 9.29 -0.20
C MET A 27 6.32 9.08 1.19
N ASP A 28 7.09 8.36 1.99
CA ASP A 28 6.81 8.11 3.39
C ASP A 28 7.88 8.73 4.28
N GLU A 29 7.42 9.31 5.38
CA GLU A 29 8.26 9.89 6.42
C GLU A 29 8.18 9.07 7.71
N LEU A 30 9.35 8.71 8.26
CA LEU A 30 9.41 8.02 9.55
C LEU A 30 9.08 9.00 10.67
N CYS A 31 7.92 8.82 11.30
CA CYS A 31 7.43 9.69 12.36
C CYS A 31 7.49 9.01 13.73
N PHE A 32 7.88 9.76 14.75
CA PHE A 32 7.80 9.28 16.14
C PHE A 32 6.39 9.54 16.69
N ARG A 33 5.64 8.47 17.01
CA ARG A 33 4.27 8.58 17.51
C ARG A 33 4.23 8.56 19.03
N ASP A 34 3.67 9.62 19.62
CA ASP A 34 3.21 9.70 21.01
C ASP A 34 4.18 9.16 22.09
N GLY A 35 5.48 9.09 21.81
CA GLY A 35 6.47 8.56 22.76
C GLY A 35 6.58 7.04 22.82
N GLU A 36 5.85 6.29 21.98
CA GLU A 36 5.77 4.82 22.10
C GLU A 36 6.52 4.09 20.98
N GLU A 37 6.33 4.41 19.69
CA GLU A 37 7.03 3.74 18.58
C GLU A 37 7.14 4.60 17.31
N TYR A 38 8.12 4.28 16.45
CA TYR A 38 8.23 4.84 15.10
C TYR A 38 7.25 4.15 14.13
N GLU A 39 6.63 4.93 13.25
CA GLU A 39 5.82 4.43 12.13
C GLU A 39 6.10 5.24 10.85
N TRP A 40 6.05 4.58 9.69
CA TRP A 40 6.13 5.27 8.39
C TRP A 40 4.77 5.88 8.07
N LYS A 41 4.74 7.15 7.71
CA LYS A 41 3.51 7.84 7.30
C LYS A 41 3.65 8.35 5.88
N GLU A 42 2.68 8.01 5.05
CA GLU A 42 2.53 8.60 3.73
C GLU A 42 2.33 10.11 3.87
N THR A 43 3.20 10.90 3.21
CA THR A 43 3.14 12.37 3.24
C THR A 43 2.88 12.98 1.86
N ALA A 44 3.32 12.31 0.78
CA ALA A 44 3.10 12.79 -0.58
C ALA A 44 3.10 11.65 -1.60
N ARG A 45 2.48 11.92 -2.76
CA ARG A 45 2.51 10.99 -3.90
C ARG A 45 2.54 11.73 -5.23
N TRP A 46 3.10 11.08 -6.25
CA TRP A 46 3.20 11.60 -7.61
C TRP A 46 2.63 10.63 -8.64
N LEU A 47 1.78 11.16 -9.50
CA LEU A 47 1.42 10.58 -10.78
C LEU A 47 1.41 11.70 -11.83
N LYS A 48 2.61 12.05 -12.32
CA LYS A 48 2.95 13.27 -13.08
C LYS A 48 2.75 14.58 -12.29
N PHE A 49 1.67 14.69 -11.51
CA PHE A 49 1.38 15.76 -10.56
C PHE A 49 1.60 15.28 -9.13
N GLU A 50 1.93 16.22 -8.26
CA GLU A 50 2.13 16.03 -6.81
C GLU A 50 0.81 16.25 -6.06
N GLU A 51 0.54 15.38 -5.09
CA GLU A 51 -0.51 15.54 -4.07
C GLU A 51 0.13 15.29 -2.70
N ASP A 52 -0.15 16.16 -1.74
CA ASP A 52 0.38 16.08 -0.37
C ASP A 52 -0.74 15.74 0.61
N VAL A 53 -0.39 15.10 1.71
CA VAL A 53 -1.28 14.96 2.87
C VAL A 53 -1.34 16.29 3.61
N GLU A 54 -2.52 16.91 3.67
CA GLU A 54 -2.74 18.20 4.34
C GLU A 54 -2.68 18.09 5.88
N ASP A 55 -2.46 19.22 6.55
CA ASP A 55 -2.44 19.34 8.01
C ASP A 55 -3.65 18.68 8.67
N GLY A 56 -3.39 17.80 9.64
CA GLY A 56 -4.41 16.97 10.29
C GLY A 56 -4.56 15.58 9.65
N GLY A 57 -3.94 15.33 8.50
CA GLY A 57 -3.74 13.99 7.97
C GLY A 57 -5.00 13.30 7.47
N ASP A 58 -6.06 14.03 7.14
CA ASP A 58 -7.36 13.47 6.72
C ASP A 58 -7.67 13.68 5.23
N ARG A 59 -6.87 14.47 4.52
CA ARG A 59 -7.17 14.91 3.16
C ARG A 59 -5.92 15.04 2.29
N TRP A 60 -6.05 14.62 1.03
CA TRP A 60 -5.10 14.94 -0.04
C TRP A 60 -5.32 16.37 -0.54
N SER A 61 -4.22 17.07 -0.82
CA SER A 61 -4.22 18.34 -1.53
C SER A 61 -4.75 18.18 -2.97
N LYS A 62 -4.95 19.29 -3.68
CA LYS A 62 -5.28 19.21 -5.11
C LYS A 62 -4.00 18.92 -5.90
N PRO A 63 -4.05 18.12 -6.97
CA PRO A 63 -2.87 17.82 -7.76
C PRO A 63 -2.25 19.10 -8.34
N TYR A 64 -0.93 19.25 -8.23
CA TYR A 64 -0.19 20.40 -8.71
C TYR A 64 1.16 20.03 -9.32
N VAL A 65 1.82 21.00 -9.96
CA VAL A 65 3.15 20.80 -10.54
C VAL A 65 4.19 21.06 -9.44
N ALA A 66 4.97 20.02 -9.13
CA ALA A 66 6.06 20.07 -8.16
C ALA A 66 7.01 21.25 -8.40
N THR A 67 7.39 21.94 -7.34
CA THR A 67 8.50 22.92 -7.37
C THR A 67 9.57 22.50 -6.39
N LEU A 68 10.79 22.30 -6.87
CA LEU A 68 11.90 21.85 -6.06
C LEU A 68 12.83 23.01 -5.71
N SER A 69 13.34 23.02 -4.48
CA SER A 69 14.39 23.94 -4.09
C SER A 69 15.71 23.57 -4.80
N LEU A 70 16.51 24.57 -5.17
CA LEU A 70 17.83 24.30 -5.75
C LEU A 70 18.76 23.61 -4.73
N HIS A 71 18.56 23.90 -3.44
CA HIS A 71 19.33 23.30 -2.36
C HIS A 71 19.12 21.78 -2.29
N SER A 72 17.87 21.33 -2.26
CA SER A 72 17.53 19.90 -2.22
C SER A 72 18.01 19.14 -3.46
N LEU A 73 18.06 19.78 -4.63
CA LEU A 73 18.66 19.17 -5.83
C LEU A 73 20.17 18.95 -5.69
N PHE A 74 20.90 19.87 -5.04
CA PHE A 74 22.32 19.68 -4.77
C PHE A 74 22.58 18.62 -3.70
N GLU A 75 21.74 18.55 -2.69
CA GLU A 75 21.81 17.50 -1.67
C GLU A 75 21.50 16.14 -2.28
N LEU A 76 20.43 15.99 -3.07
CA LEU A 76 20.13 14.76 -3.79
C LEU A 76 21.29 14.32 -4.69
N ARG A 77 21.92 15.26 -5.41
CA ARG A 77 23.12 14.96 -6.19
C ARG A 77 24.26 14.42 -5.30
N SER A 78 24.46 15.00 -4.12
CA SER A 78 25.43 14.51 -3.15
C SER A 78 25.08 13.11 -2.63
N CYS A 79 23.79 12.86 -2.38
CA CYS A 79 23.25 11.57 -1.95
C CYS A 79 23.54 10.49 -2.99
N ILE A 80 23.28 10.74 -4.27
CA ILE A 80 23.57 9.77 -5.35
C ILE A 80 25.08 9.53 -5.51
N LEU A 81 25.92 10.55 -5.30
CA LEU A 81 27.37 10.42 -5.46
C LEU A 81 28.06 9.67 -4.31
N ASN A 82 27.53 9.78 -3.10
CA ASN A 82 28.18 9.26 -1.89
C ASN A 82 27.41 8.12 -1.20
N GLY A 83 26.14 7.91 -1.57
CA GLY A 83 25.28 6.87 -1.02
C GLY A 83 25.56 5.48 -1.58
N THR A 84 24.88 4.49 -1.01
CA THR A 84 24.84 3.12 -1.52
C THR A 84 23.95 3.06 -2.75
N VAL A 85 24.44 2.53 -3.87
CA VAL A 85 23.68 2.36 -5.11
C VAL A 85 23.70 0.89 -5.50
N MET A 86 22.53 0.24 -5.52
CA MET A 86 22.37 -1.17 -5.84
C MET A 86 21.38 -1.33 -7.00
N LEU A 87 21.91 -1.54 -8.20
CA LEU A 87 21.12 -1.76 -9.41
C LEU A 87 20.91 -3.24 -9.66
N ASP A 88 19.74 -3.59 -10.18
CA ASP A 88 19.32 -4.94 -10.56
C ASP A 88 19.38 -5.92 -9.39
N MET A 89 18.98 -5.42 -8.22
CA MET A 89 18.88 -6.20 -6.99
C MET A 89 17.80 -7.28 -7.14
N ARG A 90 18.18 -8.52 -6.81
CA ARG A 90 17.27 -9.67 -6.80
C ARG A 90 16.78 -9.94 -5.39
N ALA A 91 15.70 -9.26 -5.01
CA ALA A 91 15.03 -9.43 -3.72
C ALA A 91 13.51 -9.42 -3.93
N ASN A 92 12.77 -10.19 -3.13
CA ASN A 92 11.33 -10.37 -3.27
C ASN A 92 10.52 -9.83 -2.08
N THR A 93 11.19 -9.34 -1.04
CA THR A 93 10.57 -8.80 0.17
C THR A 93 11.33 -7.58 0.65
N LEU A 94 10.65 -6.73 1.44
CA LEU A 94 11.29 -5.57 2.06
C LEU A 94 12.39 -6.00 3.03
N ASP A 95 12.21 -7.11 3.74
CA ASP A 95 13.24 -7.73 4.58
C ASP A 95 14.52 -8.04 3.80
N GLU A 96 14.41 -8.73 2.66
CA GLU A 96 15.58 -9.07 1.83
C GLU A 96 16.29 -7.81 1.32
N ILE A 97 15.52 -6.79 0.89
CA ILE A 97 16.07 -5.51 0.44
C ILE A 97 16.82 -4.83 1.58
N ALA A 98 16.19 -4.72 2.77
CA ALA A 98 16.79 -4.10 3.93
C ALA A 98 18.08 -4.81 4.34
N ASP A 99 18.07 -6.15 4.44
CA ASP A 99 19.26 -6.92 4.79
C ASP A 99 20.40 -6.73 3.77
N MET A 100 20.10 -6.79 2.46
CA MET A 100 21.11 -6.60 1.42
C MET A 100 21.71 -5.19 1.40
N VAL A 101 20.89 -4.16 1.62
CA VAL A 101 21.35 -2.76 1.69
C VAL A 101 22.24 -2.56 2.93
N LEU A 102 21.80 -3.02 4.10
CA LEU A 102 22.54 -2.86 5.35
C LEU A 102 23.87 -3.60 5.33
N ASP A 103 23.89 -4.84 4.82
CA ASP A 103 25.12 -5.61 4.67
C ASP A 103 26.12 -4.90 3.73
N ASN A 104 25.63 -4.26 2.66
CA ASN A 104 26.47 -3.46 1.76
C ASN A 104 27.03 -2.20 2.45
N MET A 105 26.19 -1.50 3.20
CA MET A 105 26.60 -0.30 3.95
C MET A 105 27.65 -0.62 5.01
N ILE A 106 27.53 -1.76 5.68
CA ILE A 106 28.53 -2.21 6.67
C ILE A 106 29.82 -2.61 5.97
N ALA A 107 29.74 -3.40 4.90
CA ALA A 107 30.92 -3.82 4.13
C ALA A 107 31.70 -2.63 3.54
N SER A 108 31.01 -1.54 3.21
CA SER A 108 31.60 -0.29 2.71
C SER A 108 32.01 0.71 3.81
N GLY A 109 31.75 0.39 5.09
CA GLY A 109 32.07 1.25 6.23
C GLY A 109 31.17 2.50 6.35
N GLN A 110 30.03 2.51 5.67
CA GLN A 110 29.01 3.56 5.77
C GLN A 110 28.14 3.41 7.02
N LEU A 111 27.93 2.18 7.49
CA LEU A 111 27.16 1.84 8.68
C LEU A 111 28.00 1.01 9.65
N ASP A 112 27.86 1.28 10.95
CA ASP A 112 28.46 0.45 12.00
C ASP A 112 27.57 -0.78 12.28
N GLU A 113 28.17 -1.96 12.40
CA GLU A 113 27.46 -3.22 12.70
C GLU A 113 26.62 -3.11 13.97
N SER A 114 27.08 -2.37 14.98
CA SER A 114 26.40 -2.24 16.27
C SER A 114 25.00 -1.61 16.19
N ILE A 115 24.73 -0.82 15.14
CA ILE A 115 23.43 -0.15 14.93
C ILE A 115 22.63 -0.77 13.78
N ARG A 116 23.13 -1.85 13.15
CA ARG A 116 22.47 -2.56 12.04
C ARG A 116 21.02 -2.90 12.37
N GLU A 117 20.79 -3.54 13.52
CA GLU A 117 19.46 -3.99 13.93
C GLU A 117 18.50 -2.83 14.18
N ASN A 118 18.99 -1.72 14.74
CA ASN A 118 18.17 -0.53 14.97
C ASN A 118 17.69 0.08 13.64
N VAL A 119 18.58 0.18 12.64
CA VAL A 119 18.20 0.65 11.29
C VAL A 119 17.26 -0.34 10.62
N ARG A 120 17.53 -1.65 10.74
CA ARG A 120 16.66 -2.71 10.20
C ARG A 120 15.25 -2.61 10.78
N GLU A 121 15.13 -2.44 12.09
CA GLU A 121 13.85 -2.27 12.76
C GLU A 121 13.10 -1.04 12.24
N ALA A 122 13.80 0.09 12.07
CA ALA A 122 13.21 1.32 11.53
C ALA A 122 12.70 1.13 10.09
N LEU A 123 13.49 0.50 9.21
CA LEU A 123 13.11 0.22 7.82
C LEU A 123 11.88 -0.69 7.71
N LEU A 124 11.69 -1.60 8.67
CA LEU A 124 10.60 -2.58 8.67
C LEU A 124 9.41 -2.17 9.54
N LYS A 125 9.38 -0.93 10.05
CA LYS A 125 8.18 -0.40 10.69
C LYS A 125 7.00 -0.39 9.72
N ARG A 126 5.79 -0.44 10.27
CA ARG A 126 4.56 -0.44 9.48
C ARG A 126 4.43 0.88 8.71
N HIS A 127 4.03 0.78 7.45
CA HIS A 127 3.63 1.90 6.60
C HIS A 127 2.14 2.20 6.78
N HIS A 128 1.84 3.45 7.12
CA HIS A 128 0.49 3.94 7.36
C HIS A 128 0.03 4.86 6.23
N HIS A 129 -0.87 4.31 5.42
CA HIS A 129 -1.41 4.95 4.22
C HIS A 129 -2.62 5.82 4.52
N GLN A 130 -2.79 6.89 3.75
CA GLN A 130 -3.86 7.87 3.94
C GLN A 130 -5.26 7.24 3.82
N ASN A 131 -5.42 6.19 3.02
CA ASN A 131 -6.71 5.49 2.87
C ASN A 131 -7.09 4.68 4.11
N GLU A 132 -6.13 4.19 4.91
CA GLU A 132 -6.45 3.41 6.12
C GLU A 132 -7.19 4.25 7.17
N LYS A 133 -6.88 5.56 7.29
CA LYS A 133 -7.57 6.49 8.19
C LYS A 133 -9.05 6.65 7.83
N LYS A 134 -9.37 6.72 6.54
CA LYS A 134 -10.76 6.85 6.05
C LYS A 134 -11.62 5.65 6.44
N PHE A 135 -11.05 4.45 6.52
CA PHE A 135 -11.76 3.23 6.89
C PHE A 135 -11.79 2.99 8.41
N SER A 136 -10.74 3.38 9.14
CA SER A 136 -10.72 3.32 10.62
C SER A 136 -11.83 4.17 11.25
N ASN A 137 -12.13 5.34 10.66
CA ASN A 137 -13.20 6.24 11.11
C ASN A 137 -14.62 5.74 10.75
N ARG A 138 -14.76 4.62 10.03
CA ARG A 138 -16.06 3.99 9.75
C ARG A 138 -16.29 2.86 10.74
N ILE A 139 -17.06 3.16 11.79
CA ILE A 139 -17.59 2.16 12.74
C ILE A 139 -18.14 0.96 11.94
N PRO A 140 -17.81 -0.31 12.27
CA PRO A 140 -18.39 -1.47 11.62
C PRO A 140 -19.91 -1.37 11.69
N LEU A 141 -20.58 -1.54 10.55
CA LEU A 141 -22.05 -1.48 10.44
C LEU A 141 -22.68 -2.65 11.21
N VAL A 142 -22.74 -2.55 12.54
CA VAL A 142 -23.59 -3.39 13.36
C VAL A 142 -25.02 -3.03 12.97
N ARG A 143 -25.71 -3.95 12.30
CA ARG A 143 -27.13 -3.85 11.99
C ARG A 143 -27.87 -3.53 13.29
N SER A 144 -28.29 -2.28 13.46
CA SER A 144 -29.09 -1.84 14.59
C SER A 144 -30.40 -2.64 14.61
N PHE A 145 -30.64 -3.36 15.70
CA PHE A 145 -31.84 -4.17 15.97
C PHE A 145 -33.07 -3.29 16.30
N ALA A 146 -33.38 -2.29 15.46
CA ALA A 146 -34.52 -1.39 15.69
C ALA A 146 -35.78 -1.70 14.85
N ASP A 147 -35.78 -2.74 14.00
CA ASP A 147 -36.96 -3.12 13.20
C ASP A 147 -37.68 -4.37 13.72
N ILE A 148 -37.88 -4.47 15.04
CA ILE A 148 -38.87 -5.38 15.61
C ILE A 148 -39.96 -4.59 16.31
N GLY A 149 -41.02 -4.34 15.53
CA GLY A 149 -42.37 -4.17 16.05
C GLY A 149 -42.96 -2.78 15.87
N LYS A 150 -43.89 -2.65 14.92
CA LYS A 150 -45.34 -2.70 15.23
C LYS A 150 -46.19 -2.39 13.99
N LYS A 151 -46.87 -3.45 13.54
CA LYS A 151 -48.28 -3.55 13.11
C LYS A 151 -48.91 -2.36 12.35
N HIS A 152 -49.23 -2.66 11.09
CA HIS A 152 -50.16 -1.96 10.21
C HIS A 152 -51.53 -1.71 10.87
N SER A 153 -52.09 -0.53 10.58
CA SER A 153 -53.53 -0.27 10.58
C SER A 153 -53.85 0.51 9.31
N ASP A 154 -54.65 -0.09 8.44
CA ASP A 154 -55.33 0.53 7.28
C ASP A 154 -56.48 1.43 7.79
N PRO A 155 -56.90 2.49 7.06
CA PRO A 155 -58.00 2.28 6.09
C PRO A 155 -58.08 3.28 4.90
N HIS A 156 -58.42 2.81 3.69
CA HIS A 156 -59.64 3.17 2.91
C HIS A 156 -59.52 2.87 1.39
N LEU A 157 -60.40 1.94 0.94
CA LEU A 157 -61.28 1.95 -0.26
C LEU A 157 -60.74 2.38 -1.64
N LEU A 158 -60.74 1.45 -2.61
CA LEU A 158 -61.84 1.30 -3.59
C LEU A 158 -61.65 0.07 -4.51
N GLU A 159 -62.76 -0.66 -4.62
CA GLU A 159 -63.11 -1.80 -5.47
C GLU A 159 -62.57 -1.81 -6.92
N ARG A 160 -62.23 -3.02 -7.43
CA ARG A 160 -62.94 -3.62 -8.58
C ARG A 160 -62.67 -5.13 -8.73
N ASN A 161 -63.76 -5.88 -8.86
CA ASN A 161 -63.90 -7.34 -8.94
C ASN A 161 -63.25 -8.05 -10.15
N GLY A 162 -62.91 -9.34 -9.97
CA GLY A 162 -62.94 -10.35 -11.05
C GLY A 162 -62.24 -11.70 -10.78
N LEU A 163 -62.92 -12.62 -10.08
CA LEU A 163 -63.06 -14.09 -10.29
C LEU A 163 -61.84 -14.88 -10.87
N LEU A 164 -61.29 -15.97 -10.29
CA LEU A 164 -61.91 -17.27 -9.99
C LEU A 164 -60.99 -18.18 -9.12
N ALA A 165 -61.65 -18.92 -8.20
CA ALA A 165 -61.42 -20.30 -7.74
C ALA A 165 -60.11 -20.79 -7.08
N SER A 166 -60.31 -21.37 -5.89
CA SER A 166 -59.50 -22.36 -5.13
C SER A 166 -60.53 -23.30 -4.46
N PRO A 167 -60.19 -24.36 -3.69
CA PRO A 167 -58.95 -25.16 -3.54
C PRO A 167 -59.24 -26.69 -3.59
N GLN A 168 -58.24 -27.59 -3.48
CA GLN A 168 -58.33 -28.83 -2.66
C GLN A 168 -57.11 -29.80 -2.68
N SER A 169 -56.65 -30.13 -1.45
CA SER A 169 -56.20 -31.43 -0.87
C SER A 169 -55.02 -32.28 -1.39
N ALA A 170 -53.99 -32.39 -0.52
CA ALA A 170 -53.12 -33.50 -0.02
C ALA A 170 -53.13 -34.94 -0.64
N PRO A 171 -52.25 -35.88 -0.18
CA PRO A 171 -50.77 -35.89 -0.04
C PRO A 171 -50.12 -37.15 -0.72
N GLY A 172 -48.78 -37.18 -0.87
CA GLY A 172 -48.07 -38.35 -1.42
C GLY A 172 -46.56 -38.34 -1.10
N ASN A 173 -46.02 -39.51 -0.80
CA ASN A 173 -44.86 -39.80 0.07
C ASN A 173 -43.60 -40.23 -0.73
N LEU A 174 -42.45 -40.33 -0.03
CA LEU A 174 -41.16 -40.99 -0.41
C LEU A 174 -40.23 -40.15 -1.32
N ASP A 175 -38.90 -40.05 -1.14
CA ASP A 175 -37.93 -40.68 -0.25
C ASP A 175 -36.60 -39.89 -0.26
N ASN A 176 -35.81 -40.07 0.79
CA ASN A 176 -34.34 -40.08 0.87
C ASN A 176 -33.44 -38.84 0.63
N GLY A 177 -32.60 -38.55 1.64
CA GLY A 177 -31.23 -38.05 1.41
C GLY A 177 -30.62 -37.14 2.49
N LYS A 178 -30.04 -37.73 3.55
CA LYS A 178 -29.15 -37.17 4.61
C LYS A 178 -28.24 -36.01 4.15
N SER A 179 -27.90 -34.99 4.96
CA SER A 179 -26.97 -34.99 6.12
C SER A 179 -26.91 -33.53 6.62
N GLY A 180 -26.89 -33.12 7.89
CA GLY A 180 -26.15 -33.66 9.03
C GLY A 180 -25.09 -32.63 9.46
N ASP A 181 -25.48 -31.66 10.31
CA ASP A 181 -24.60 -30.68 10.97
C ASP A 181 -23.47 -31.37 11.76
N VAL A 182 -22.23 -30.90 11.59
CA VAL A 182 -21.13 -31.18 12.52
C VAL A 182 -20.37 -29.88 12.82
N LYS A 183 -20.55 -29.40 14.05
CA LYS A 183 -19.61 -28.50 14.75
C LYS A 183 -18.28 -29.23 14.93
N GLY A 184 -17.19 -28.60 14.49
CA GLY A 184 -15.82 -29.01 14.81
C GLY A 184 -15.01 -27.81 15.27
N THR A 185 -14.80 -27.70 16.58
CA THR A 185 -13.74 -26.90 17.21
C THR A 185 -12.38 -27.45 16.81
N GLY A 186 -11.50 -26.57 16.31
CA GLY A 186 -10.12 -26.94 15.98
C GLY A 186 -9.24 -25.70 15.90
N THR A 187 -8.49 -25.44 16.97
CA THR A 187 -7.26 -24.65 16.98
C THR A 187 -6.29 -25.19 15.93
N GLY A 188 -5.84 -24.33 15.02
CA GLY A 188 -4.81 -24.67 14.04
C GLY A 188 -4.30 -23.39 13.39
N GLY A 189 -3.12 -22.95 13.83
CA GLY A 189 -2.37 -21.88 13.18
C GLY A 189 -2.10 -22.25 11.73
N SER A 190 -2.31 -21.31 10.82
CA SER A 190 -2.02 -21.49 9.40
C SER A 190 -1.68 -20.14 8.77
N ARG A 191 -0.38 -19.95 8.56
CA ARG A 191 0.25 -19.26 7.41
C ARG A 191 -0.40 -17.96 6.98
N GLU A 192 0.12 -16.86 7.53
CA GLU A 192 0.00 -15.52 6.97
C GLU A 192 0.76 -15.48 5.64
N ASN A 193 0.09 -15.90 4.57
CA ASN A 193 0.48 -15.55 3.21
C ASN A 193 -0.21 -14.23 2.89
N SER A 194 0.60 -13.22 2.61
CA SER A 194 0.31 -11.82 2.30
C SER A 194 -0.75 -11.66 1.21
N THR A 195 -2.03 -11.78 1.54
CA THR A 195 -3.11 -11.36 0.66
C THR A 195 -3.29 -9.86 0.81
N VAL A 196 -2.94 -9.10 -0.23
CA VAL A 196 -3.21 -7.66 -0.27
C VAL A 196 -4.71 -7.43 -0.08
N ASP A 197 -5.06 -6.66 0.95
CA ASP A 197 -6.46 -6.34 1.26
C ASP A 197 -6.96 -5.22 0.34
N PHE A 198 -7.50 -5.61 -0.82
CA PHE A 198 -8.07 -4.69 -1.80
C PHE A 198 -9.23 -3.83 -1.27
N SER A 199 -9.81 -4.15 -0.10
CA SER A 199 -10.92 -3.38 0.47
C SER A 199 -10.50 -2.00 0.99
N LYS A 200 -9.19 -1.79 1.21
CA LYS A 200 -8.61 -0.54 1.72
C LYS A 200 -8.07 0.40 0.64
N VAL A 201 -8.09 -0.01 -0.62
CA VAL A 201 -7.50 0.74 -1.74
C VAL A 201 -8.51 1.75 -2.33
N ASP A 202 -8.08 2.99 -2.57
CA ASP A 202 -8.91 3.98 -3.26
C ASP A 202 -9.02 3.67 -4.76
N MET A 203 -10.12 2.99 -5.13
CA MET A 203 -10.40 2.59 -6.51
C MET A 203 -10.53 3.77 -7.49
N ASN A 204 -10.83 4.98 -7.02
CA ASN A 204 -10.90 6.15 -7.92
C ASN A 204 -9.52 6.63 -8.31
N PHE A 205 -8.55 6.56 -7.41
CA PHE A 205 -7.16 6.90 -7.69
C PHE A 205 -6.49 5.81 -8.54
N MET A 206 -6.70 4.53 -8.20
CA MET A 206 -6.16 3.39 -8.97
C MET A 206 -6.45 3.45 -10.47
N ARG A 207 -7.63 3.93 -10.85
CA ARG A 207 -8.02 4.06 -12.27
C ARG A 207 -7.20 5.09 -13.04
N LYS A 208 -6.49 5.98 -12.36
CA LYS A 208 -5.61 6.98 -12.98
C LYS A 208 -4.24 6.38 -13.34
N ILE A 209 -3.81 5.32 -12.66
CA ILE A 209 -2.50 4.71 -12.84
C ILE A 209 -2.48 3.96 -14.18
N PRO A 210 -1.50 4.23 -15.08
CA PRO A 210 -1.37 3.53 -16.35
C PRO A 210 -1.21 2.01 -16.17
N SER A 211 -1.71 1.24 -17.13
CA SER A 211 -1.48 -0.21 -17.15
C SER A 211 0.00 -0.51 -17.38
N GLY A 212 0.56 -1.39 -16.55
CA GLY A 212 1.98 -1.72 -16.59
C GLY A 212 2.88 -0.65 -15.95
N ALA A 213 2.32 0.31 -15.20
CA ALA A 213 3.11 1.19 -14.35
C ALA A 213 3.78 0.41 -13.22
N GLU A 214 4.91 0.96 -12.76
CA GLU A 214 5.66 0.48 -11.61
C GLU A 214 5.67 1.55 -10.51
N ALA A 215 5.98 1.14 -9.29
CA ALA A 215 6.06 2.00 -8.12
C ALA A 215 7.50 2.36 -7.80
N SER A 216 7.71 3.59 -7.33
CA SER A 216 8.96 4.06 -6.73
C SER A 216 8.65 4.53 -5.31
N ASN A 217 9.29 3.93 -4.30
CA ASN A 217 9.07 4.29 -2.90
C ASN A 217 10.21 5.19 -2.40
N VAL A 218 9.88 6.35 -1.85
CA VAL A 218 10.82 7.31 -1.27
C VAL A 218 10.65 7.30 0.23
N LEU A 219 11.60 6.70 0.95
CA LEU A 219 11.57 6.58 2.40
C LEU A 219 12.58 7.55 3.01
N VAL A 220 12.11 8.54 3.77
CA VAL A 220 12.98 9.51 4.45
C VAL A 220 12.64 9.60 5.93
N GLY A 221 13.63 9.75 6.79
CA GLY A 221 13.37 9.74 8.23
C GLY A 221 14.56 10.14 9.07
N GLU A 222 14.27 10.48 10.31
CA GLU A 222 15.28 10.80 11.32
C GLU A 222 15.23 9.77 12.45
N VAL A 223 16.41 9.35 12.91
CA VAL A 223 16.59 8.49 14.06
C VAL A 223 17.72 9.04 14.92
N ASP A 224 17.59 8.92 16.24
CA ASP A 224 18.50 9.56 17.21
C ASP A 224 19.85 8.85 17.36
N PHE A 225 19.93 7.58 16.95
CA PHE A 225 21.14 6.76 17.05
C PHE A 225 22.07 6.86 15.82
N LEU A 226 21.66 7.52 14.73
CA LEU A 226 22.53 7.74 13.58
C LEU A 226 23.37 9.01 13.76
N GLU A 227 24.69 8.85 13.77
CA GLU A 227 25.62 10.00 13.79
C GLU A 227 25.82 10.65 12.40
N ARG A 228 25.55 9.89 11.34
CA ARG A 228 25.73 10.29 9.94
C ARG A 228 24.53 9.81 9.11
N PRO A 229 24.11 10.58 8.09
CA PRO A 229 23.04 10.14 7.20
C PRO A 229 23.49 8.91 6.40
N ILE A 230 22.56 7.97 6.23
CA ILE A 230 22.69 6.86 5.31
C ILE A 230 21.76 7.08 4.12
N ILE A 231 22.23 6.74 2.93
CA ILE A 231 21.48 6.91 1.67
C ILE A 231 21.60 5.60 0.90
N ALA A 232 20.47 5.10 0.41
CA ALA A 232 20.39 3.99 -0.52
C ALA A 232 19.56 4.36 -1.75
N PHE A 233 20.04 3.98 -2.93
CA PHE A 233 19.25 3.91 -4.16
C PHE A 233 19.24 2.47 -4.64
N VAL A 234 18.06 1.88 -4.73
CA VAL A 234 17.87 0.49 -5.15
C VAL A 234 17.02 0.46 -6.42
N ARG A 235 17.44 -0.36 -7.39
CA ARG A 235 16.60 -0.79 -8.51
C ARG A 235 16.48 -2.31 -8.44
N LEU A 236 15.27 -2.83 -8.29
CA LEU A 236 14.96 -4.24 -8.28
C LEU A 236 14.93 -4.82 -9.70
N SER A 237 15.33 -6.08 -9.82
CA SER A 237 15.13 -6.90 -11.01
C SER A 237 14.71 -8.31 -10.59
N PRO A 238 13.45 -8.73 -10.84
CA PRO A 238 12.35 -7.98 -11.45
C PRO A 238 11.72 -6.95 -10.49
N ALA A 239 10.76 -6.14 -10.98
CA ALA A 239 9.87 -5.38 -10.10
C ALA A 239 8.99 -6.33 -9.27
N VAL A 240 8.72 -5.97 -8.02
CA VAL A 240 8.08 -6.84 -7.04
C VAL A 240 6.95 -6.12 -6.30
N LEU A 241 5.82 -6.81 -6.12
CA LEU A 241 4.74 -6.31 -5.27
C LEU A 241 5.10 -6.48 -3.79
N LEU A 242 5.67 -5.42 -3.19
CA LEU A 242 6.06 -5.39 -1.78
C LEU A 242 4.82 -5.16 -0.90
N SER A 243 4.36 -6.22 -0.24
CA SER A 243 3.12 -6.19 0.53
C SER A 243 3.13 -5.14 1.63
N GLY A 244 2.21 -4.19 1.56
CA GLY A 244 2.00 -3.16 2.59
C GLY A 244 2.92 -1.94 2.48
N LEU A 245 3.91 -1.96 1.58
CA LEU A 245 4.83 -0.84 1.37
C LEU A 245 4.19 0.34 0.64
N THR A 246 3.28 0.09 -0.30
CA THR A 246 2.66 1.10 -1.18
C THR A 246 1.15 1.13 -0.95
N GLU A 247 0.52 2.31 -0.99
CA GLU A 247 -0.94 2.47 -0.77
C GLU A 247 -1.78 1.74 -1.83
N VAL A 248 -1.17 1.48 -2.99
CA VAL A 248 -1.75 0.82 -4.15
C VAL A 248 -0.97 -0.44 -4.52
N PRO A 249 -1.63 -1.48 -5.07
CA PRO A 249 -0.99 -2.74 -5.45
C PRO A 249 -0.23 -2.61 -6.79
N VAL A 250 0.80 -1.76 -6.82
CA VAL A 250 1.68 -1.53 -7.98
C VAL A 250 3.06 -2.12 -7.63
N PRO A 251 3.71 -2.90 -8.53
CA PRO A 251 5.02 -3.48 -8.24
C PRO A 251 6.09 -2.41 -8.08
N THR A 252 6.86 -2.46 -6.99
CA THR A 252 8.02 -1.61 -6.75
C THR A 252 9.17 -2.00 -7.68
N ARG A 253 9.79 -1.00 -8.30
CA ARG A 253 10.98 -1.11 -9.13
C ARG A 253 12.20 -0.56 -8.42
#